data_AF-A0A9X2G1A1-F1
#
_entry.id   AF-A0A9X2G1A1-F1
#
_cell.length_a   1.000
_cell.length_b   1.000
_cell.length_c   1.000
_cell.angle_alpha   90.00
_cell.angle_beta   90.00
_cell.angle_gamma   90.00
#
_symmetry.space_group_name_H-M   'P 1'
#
loop_
_entity.id
_entity.type
_entity.pdbx_description
1 polymer ?
#
loop_
_entity_poly.entity_id
_entity_poly.type
_entity_poly.pdbx_seq_one_letter_code
_entity_poly.pdbx_strand_id
1 'polypeptide(L)'
;MSKEELDQAPGAGLGSTDLGSAGVRSADPDPDFDHTWSLLRDTAEVHAARGELAPVVADIIATLTADPLGDEDTTTRLTEALESPRVRSAREARARIQADLQNEVRTR
;
A
#
# COMPACT_ATOMS: atom_id res chain seq x y z
N MET A 1 -30.58 -15.53 48.38
CA MET A 1 -29.77 -16.53 47.67
C MET A 1 -28.34 -16.04 47.67
N SER A 2 -27.42 -16.87 48.15
CA SER A 2 -26.09 -16.47 48.62
C SER A 2 -25.01 -16.69 47.54
N LYS A 3 -23.89 -15.98 47.69
CA LYS A 3 -22.77 -15.80 46.74
C LYS A 3 -21.93 -17.06 46.45
N GLU A 4 -22.36 -18.24 46.89
CA GLU A 4 -21.50 -19.43 47.04
C GLU A 4 -21.89 -20.62 46.15
N GLU A 5 -22.85 -20.48 45.22
CA GLU A 5 -23.40 -21.64 44.49
C GLU A 5 -23.06 -21.78 43.00
N LEU A 6 -22.17 -20.98 42.39
CA LEU A 6 -21.84 -21.22 40.97
C LEU A 6 -20.38 -21.07 40.57
N ASP A 7 -19.47 -21.27 41.54
CA ASP A 7 -18.06 -21.48 41.28
C ASP A 7 -17.75 -23.00 41.35
N GLN A 8 -18.10 -23.73 40.28
CA GLN A 8 -17.60 -25.10 40.01
C GLN A 8 -17.86 -25.51 38.54
N ALA A 9 -17.03 -24.93 37.64
CA ALA A 9 -16.39 -25.36 36.37
C ALA A 9 -16.88 -26.61 35.57
N PRO A 10 -16.43 -26.87 34.29
CA PRO A 10 -15.43 -26.16 33.48
C PRO A 10 -15.79 -25.96 31.98
N GLY A 11 -15.08 -25.03 31.33
CA GLY A 11 -14.70 -25.18 29.92
C GLY A 11 -15.46 -24.35 28.89
N ALA A 12 -14.70 -23.83 27.92
CA ALA A 12 -15.09 -22.98 26.79
C ALA A 12 -15.48 -21.55 27.20
N GLY A 13 -14.53 -20.65 27.45
CA GLY A 13 -13.47 -20.33 26.49
C GLY A 13 -14.12 -19.58 25.34
N LEU A 14 -13.99 -18.25 25.41
CA LEU A 14 -14.19 -17.23 24.39
C LEU A 14 -14.40 -17.83 22.99
N GLY A 15 -15.54 -17.49 22.38
CA GLY A 15 -15.78 -17.68 20.95
C GLY A 15 -14.76 -16.90 20.13
N SER A 16 -13.56 -17.48 20.05
CA SER A 16 -12.54 -17.22 19.06
C SER A 16 -13.18 -17.57 17.73
N THR A 17 -13.52 -16.55 16.95
CA THR A 17 -13.70 -16.69 15.51
C THR A 17 -12.40 -17.23 14.97
N ASP A 18 -12.37 -18.56 14.84
CA ASP A 18 -11.45 -19.34 14.03
C ASP A 18 -11.54 -18.86 12.59
N LEU A 19 -10.83 -17.78 12.31
CA LEU A 19 -10.40 -17.39 10.98
C LEU A 19 -8.94 -17.79 10.88
N GLY A 20 -8.74 -19.06 10.55
CA GLY A 20 -7.58 -19.50 9.81
C GLY A 20 -6.27 -19.38 10.57
N SER A 21 -6.01 -20.38 11.41
CA SER A 21 -4.66 -20.93 11.56
C SER A 21 -4.18 -21.52 10.21
N ALA A 22 -3.96 -20.65 9.24
CA ALA A 22 -3.02 -20.89 8.16
C ALA A 22 -1.62 -20.59 8.73
N GLY A 23 -1.09 -21.58 9.44
CA GLY A 23 0.28 -21.71 9.94
C GLY A 23 1.18 -20.47 9.84
N VAL A 24 1.03 -19.53 10.77
CA VAL A 24 2.22 -18.84 11.28
C VAL A 24 2.90 -19.88 12.15
N ARG A 25 3.74 -20.72 11.51
CA ARG A 25 4.81 -21.38 12.26
C ARG A 25 5.46 -20.26 13.05
N SER A 26 5.61 -20.46 14.35
CA SER A 26 6.49 -19.65 15.18
C SER A 26 7.85 -19.67 14.49
N ALA A 27 8.08 -18.72 13.60
CA ALA A 27 9.40 -18.40 13.12
C ALA A 27 10.07 -17.89 14.39
N ASP A 28 11.07 -18.63 14.85
CA ASP A 28 12.07 -18.05 15.74
C ASP A 28 12.36 -16.64 15.18
N PRO A 29 12.26 -15.57 16.00
CA PRO A 29 12.55 -14.24 15.50
C PRO A 29 13.95 -14.32 14.91
N ASP A 30 14.05 -14.03 13.60
CA ASP A 30 15.31 -14.10 12.90
C ASP A 30 16.26 -13.12 13.61
N PRO A 31 17.31 -13.62 14.29
CA PRO A 31 18.17 -12.76 15.10
C PRO A 31 18.88 -11.71 14.23
N ASP A 32 19.04 -11.99 12.93
CA ASP A 32 19.63 -11.07 11.97
C ASP A 32 18.66 -9.94 11.58
N PHE A 33 17.35 -10.24 11.54
CA PHE A 33 16.30 -9.23 11.32
C PHE A 33 16.18 -8.29 12.52
N ASP A 34 16.18 -8.83 13.74
CA ASP A 34 16.14 -8.05 14.97
C ASP A 34 17.39 -7.19 15.14
N HIS A 35 18.57 -7.70 14.77
CA HIS A 35 19.81 -6.92 14.80
C HIS A 35 19.79 -5.78 13.78
N THR A 36 19.35 -6.03 12.56
CA THR A 36 19.21 -5.01 11.51
C THR A 36 18.23 -3.91 11.95
N TRP A 37 17.11 -4.29 12.55
CA TRP A 37 16.12 -3.36 13.05
C TRP A 37 16.62 -2.54 14.24
N SER A 38 17.40 -3.16 15.15
CA SER A 38 18.05 -2.45 16.24
C SER A 38 19.03 -1.40 15.73
N LEU A 39 19.88 -1.74 14.76
CA LEU A 39 20.82 -0.80 14.15
C LEU A 39 20.10 0.37 13.45
N LEU A 40 19.01 0.09 12.75
CA LEU A 40 18.16 1.11 12.13
C LEU A 40 17.54 2.04 13.18
N ARG A 41 17.07 1.49 14.30
CA ARG A 41 16.55 2.30 15.41
C ARG A 41 17.64 3.16 16.03
N ASP A 42 18.79 2.58 16.36
CA ASP A 42 19.90 3.31 16.99
C ASP A 42 20.40 4.46 16.10
N THR A 43 20.53 4.21 14.80
CA THR A 43 20.91 5.25 13.83
C THR A 43 19.84 6.33 13.73
N ALA A 44 18.56 5.97 13.67
CA ALA A 44 17.46 6.94 13.68
C ALA A 44 17.44 7.80 14.95
N GLU A 45 17.69 7.21 16.12
CA GLU A 45 17.78 7.92 17.41
C GLU A 45 18.93 8.92 17.44
N VAL A 46 20.09 8.58 16.86
CA VAL A 46 21.23 9.50 16.72
C VAL A 46 20.86 10.70 15.84
N HIS A 47 20.23 10.47 14.69
CA HIS A 47 19.78 11.56 13.80
C HIS A 47 18.67 12.39 14.43
N ALA A 48 17.78 11.77 15.22
CA ALA A 48 16.76 12.48 16.00
C ALA A 48 17.38 13.40 17.05
N ALA A 49 18.36 12.90 17.83
CA ALA A 49 19.05 13.65 18.85
C ALA A 49 19.86 14.83 18.28
N ARG A 50 20.35 14.70 17.05
CA ARG A 50 21.03 15.78 16.31
C ARG A 50 20.09 16.80 15.67
N GLY A 51 18.78 16.58 15.74
CA GLY A 51 17.78 17.46 15.15
C GLY A 51 17.72 17.40 13.62
N GLU A 52 18.34 16.40 13.01
CA GLU A 52 18.44 16.25 11.54
C GLU A 52 17.14 15.72 10.93
N LEU A 53 16.28 15.07 11.73
CA LEU A 53 14.98 14.56 11.29
C LEU A 53 13.91 15.64 11.13
N ALA A 54 13.98 16.73 11.92
CA ALA A 54 12.98 17.79 11.90
C ALA A 54 12.74 18.42 10.52
N PRO A 55 13.77 18.80 9.74
CA PRO A 55 13.57 19.34 8.40
C PRO A 55 13.01 18.29 7.43
N VAL A 56 13.43 17.03 7.53
CA VAL A 56 12.94 15.94 6.66
C VAL A 56 11.44 15.69 6.92
N VAL A 57 11.03 15.65 8.19
CA VAL A 57 9.61 15.50 8.56
C VAL A 57 8.80 16.71 8.10
N ALA A 58 9.33 17.93 8.23
CA ALA A 58 8.67 19.13 7.76
C ALA A 58 8.45 19.12 6.24
N ASP A 59 9.44 18.68 5.45
CA ASP A 59 9.35 18.55 4.00
C ASP A 59 8.33 17.48 3.58
N ILE A 60 8.30 16.33 4.27
CA ILE A 60 7.30 15.28 4.03
C ILE A 60 5.89 15.83 4.29
N ILE A 61 5.69 16.52 5.41
CA ILE A 61 4.40 17.14 5.74
C ILE A 61 4.04 18.18 4.70
N ALA A 62 4.97 19.05 4.29
CA ALA A 62 4.72 20.08 3.29
C ALA A 62 4.31 19.46 1.94
N THR A 63 4.99 18.39 1.52
CA THR A 63 4.70 17.66 0.28
C THR A 63 3.32 17.01 0.34
N LEU A 64 3.01 16.30 1.43
CA LEU A 64 1.69 15.67 1.64
C LEU A 64 0.57 16.71 1.86
N THR A 65 0.88 17.91 2.32
CA THR A 65 -0.11 18.99 2.46
C THR A 65 -0.40 19.62 1.11
N ALA A 66 0.62 19.78 0.25
CA ALA A 66 0.49 20.30 -1.10
C ALA A 66 -0.24 19.31 -2.01
N ASP A 67 0.07 18.02 -1.87
CA ASP A 67 -0.52 16.94 -2.65
C ASP A 67 -0.82 15.71 -1.75
N PRO A 68 -1.98 15.71 -1.05
CA PRO A 68 -2.33 14.67 -0.09
C PRO A 68 -2.62 13.30 -0.71
N LEU A 69 -2.87 13.26 -2.02
CA LEU A 69 -3.19 12.03 -2.75
C LEU A 69 -2.06 11.58 -3.68
N GLY A 70 -1.00 12.39 -3.83
CA GLY A 70 0.03 12.15 -4.85
C GLY A 70 -0.53 12.33 -6.26
N ASP A 71 -1.53 13.18 -6.44
CA ASP A 71 -2.20 13.46 -7.70
C ASP A 71 -1.22 14.04 -8.74
N GLU A 72 -0.22 14.84 -8.36
CA GLU A 72 0.80 15.34 -9.29
C GLU A 72 1.71 14.21 -9.81
N ASP A 73 2.17 13.30 -8.93
CA ASP A 73 2.95 12.12 -9.34
C ASP A 73 2.10 11.17 -10.18
N THR A 74 0.84 10.96 -9.78
CA THR A 74 -0.11 10.08 -10.46
C THR A 74 -0.49 10.61 -11.84
N THR A 75 -0.77 11.92 -11.97
CA THR A 75 -1.07 12.56 -13.25
C THR A 75 0.14 12.60 -14.17
N THR A 76 1.35 12.81 -13.62
CA THR A 76 2.60 12.72 -14.39
C THR A 76 2.79 11.32 -14.96
N ARG A 77 2.67 10.28 -14.12
CA ARG A 77 2.82 8.87 -14.54
C ARG A 77 1.72 8.43 -15.51
N LEU A 78 0.48 8.90 -15.33
CA LEU A 78 -0.62 8.68 -16.27
C LEU A 78 -0.34 9.35 -17.62
N THR A 79 0.19 10.56 -17.62
CA THR A 79 0.54 11.29 -18.85
C THR A 79 1.64 10.55 -19.61
N GLU A 80 2.70 10.14 -18.94
CA GLU A 80 3.77 9.32 -19.53
C GLU A 80 3.24 8.00 -20.10
N ALA A 81 2.35 7.31 -19.36
CA ALA A 81 1.73 6.08 -19.82
C ALA A 81 0.86 6.29 -21.07
N LEU A 82 0.11 7.39 -21.12
CA LEU A 82 -0.74 7.78 -22.25
C LEU A 82 0.07 8.23 -23.48
N GLU A 83 1.28 8.73 -23.28
CA GLU A 83 2.23 9.09 -24.33
C GLU A 83 3.09 7.93 -24.81
N SER A 84 2.97 6.76 -24.17
CA SER A 84 3.73 5.58 -24.54
C SER A 84 3.52 5.17 -26.01
N PRO A 85 4.56 4.62 -26.67
CA PRO A 85 4.46 4.20 -28.08
C PRO A 85 3.30 3.25 -28.34
N ARG A 86 3.01 2.35 -27.39
CA ARG A 86 1.89 1.38 -27.48
C ARG A 86 0.53 2.08 -27.52
N VAL A 87 0.31 3.06 -26.65
CA VAL A 87 -0.96 3.82 -26.63
C VAL A 87 -1.12 4.63 -27.91
N ARG A 88 -0.02 5.20 -28.43
CA ARG A 88 -0.01 5.93 -29.70
C ARG A 88 -0.38 5.02 -30.88
N SER A 89 0.25 3.86 -30.98
CA SER A 89 -0.07 2.86 -32.01
C SER A 89 -1.52 2.36 -31.90
N ALA A 90 -2.03 2.16 -30.69
CA ALA A 90 -3.43 1.77 -30.47
C ALA A 90 -4.42 2.85 -30.94
N ARG A 91 -4.12 4.14 -30.70
CA ARG A 91 -4.93 5.26 -31.22
C ARG A 91 -4.93 5.31 -32.74
N GLU A 92 -3.77 5.13 -33.37
CA GLU A 92 -3.66 5.09 -34.83
C GLU A 92 -4.43 3.92 -35.44
N ALA A 93 -4.32 2.72 -34.86
CA ALA A 93 -5.07 1.56 -35.31
C ALA A 93 -6.59 1.79 -35.20
N ARG A 94 -7.05 2.38 -34.08
CA ARG A 94 -8.45 2.74 -33.89
C ARG A 94 -8.93 3.77 -34.92
N ALA A 95 -8.11 4.76 -35.25
CA ALA A 95 -8.44 5.77 -36.26
C ALA A 95 -8.59 5.14 -37.65
N ARG A 96 -7.73 4.18 -38.02
CA ARG A 96 -7.84 3.44 -39.28
C ARG A 96 -9.14 2.64 -39.36
N ILE A 97 -9.44 1.86 -38.32
CA ILE A 97 -10.69 1.08 -38.23
C ILE A 97 -11.91 2.00 -38.37
N GLN A 98 -11.89 3.17 -37.71
CA GLN A 98 -13.00 4.11 -37.79
C GLN A 98 -13.16 4.73 -39.18
N ALA A 99 -12.07 5.04 -39.87
CA ALA A 99 -12.09 5.53 -41.24
C ALA A 99 -12.62 4.46 -42.23
N ASP A 100 -12.19 3.21 -42.07
CA ASP A 100 -12.66 2.08 -42.87
C ASP A 100 -14.16 1.85 -42.68
N LEU A 101 -14.64 1.91 -41.43
CA LEU A 101 -16.06 1.78 -41.10
C LEU A 101 -16.91 2.90 -41.71
N GLN A 102 -16.42 4.14 -41.68
CA GLN A 102 -17.11 5.28 -42.29
C GLN A 102 -17.15 5.18 -43.82
N ASN A 103 -16.09 4.68 -44.45
CA ASN A 103 -16.07 4.41 -45.89
C ASN A 103 -17.06 3.31 -46.28
N GLU A 104 -17.14 2.22 -45.50
CA GLU A 104 -18.09 1.13 -45.76
C GLU A 104 -19.55 1.60 -45.61
N VAL A 105 -19.86 2.43 -44.62
CA VAL A 105 -21.20 3.03 -44.44
C VAL A 105 -21.55 4.00 -45.58
N ARG A 106 -20.58 4.74 -46.12
CA ARG A 106 -20.82 5.72 -47.20
C ARG A 106 -20.97 5.08 -48.58
N THR A 107 -20.44 3.87 -48.77
CA THR A 107 -20.44 3.15 -50.05
C THR A 107 -21.59 2.14 -50.18
N ARG A 108 -22.42 2.01 -49.14
CA ARG A 108 -23.71 1.28 -49.17
C ARG A 108 -24.87 2.25 -49.36
#